data_AF-L7VGU0-F1
#
_entry.id   AF-L7VGU0-F1
#
_cell.length_a   1.000
_cell.length_b   1.000
_cell.length_c   1.000
_cell.angle_alpha   90.00
_cell.angle_beta   90.00
_cell.angle_gamma   90.00
#
_symmetry.space_group_name_H-M   'P 1'
#
loop_
_entity.id
_entity.type
_entity.pdbx_description
1 polymer ?
#
loop_
_entity_poly.entity_id
_entity_poly.type
_entity_poly.pdbx_seq_one_letter_code
_entity_poly.pdbx_strand_id
1 'polypeptide(L)'
;MSLMNFYKLFKEINFRFLSFINLFFPKNERKIVLYGRKMFNDNLEAMLVHFINNNYTKKYKIYCLLAEPKVYESKYKNENIYFVSGILSSIFHLLSSKYIFHTHSLSVVAFKACRNQKIFNLWHGSPLKRMGNYKKDSKKPVGARSDNYLLVTSKFFIPISMESYGHTEEQIFLGGKSEK
;
A
#
# COMPACT_ATOMS: atom_id res chain seq x y z
N MET A 1 -13.57 12.10 -26.46
CA MET A 1 -12.62 11.69 -25.41
C MET A 1 -12.96 10.26 -24.97
N SER A 2 -12.03 9.30 -25.00
CA SER A 2 -12.35 7.89 -24.70
C SER A 2 -12.65 7.65 -23.21
N LEU A 3 -13.43 6.62 -22.89
CA LEU A 3 -13.73 6.20 -21.50
C LEU A 3 -12.46 6.02 -20.66
N MET A 4 -11.40 5.51 -21.29
CA MET A 4 -10.09 5.30 -20.66
C MET A 4 -9.39 6.62 -20.28
N ASN A 5 -9.60 7.70 -21.04
CA ASN A 5 -9.08 9.02 -20.72
C ASN A 5 -9.83 9.64 -19.54
N PHE A 6 -11.15 9.43 -19.46
CA PHE A 6 -11.95 9.90 -18.32
C PHE A 6 -11.54 9.20 -17.02
N TYR A 7 -11.33 7.89 -17.04
CA TYR A 7 -10.88 7.13 -15.87
C TYR A 7 -9.48 7.56 -15.38
N LYS A 8 -8.54 7.80 -16.30
CA LYS A 8 -7.22 8.34 -15.96
C LYS A 8 -7.33 9.73 -15.34
N LEU A 9 -8.14 10.61 -15.93
CA LEU A 9 -8.38 11.96 -15.41
C LEU A 9 -8.99 11.92 -14.00
N PHE A 10 -9.99 11.06 -13.79
CA PHE A 10 -10.61 10.87 -12.48
C PHE A 10 -9.59 10.45 -11.42
N LYS A 11 -8.67 9.52 -11.73
CA LYS A 11 -7.59 9.14 -10.82
C LYS A 11 -6.65 10.28 -10.49
N GLU A 12 -6.28 11.10 -11.47
CA GLU A 12 -5.42 12.27 -11.23
C GLU A 12 -6.09 13.30 -10.33
N ILE A 13 -7.37 13.61 -10.58
CA ILE A 13 -8.16 14.54 -9.76
C ILE A 13 -8.26 14.01 -8.33
N ASN A 14 -8.64 12.74 -8.17
CA ASN A 14 -8.79 12.12 -6.87
C ASN A 14 -7.45 12.07 -6.11
N PHE A 15 -6.35 11.72 -6.78
CA PHE A 15 -5.02 11.74 -6.18
C PHE A 15 -4.67 13.12 -5.62
N ARG A 16 -4.90 14.20 -6.40
CA ARG A 16 -4.62 15.57 -5.95
C ARG A 16 -5.51 15.96 -4.78
N PHE A 17 -6.80 15.64 -4.85
CA PHE A 17 -7.77 15.92 -3.80
C PHE A 17 -7.40 15.22 -2.48
N LEU A 18 -7.17 13.90 -2.51
CA LEU A 18 -6.76 13.15 -1.32
C LEU A 18 -5.38 13.60 -0.80
N SER A 19 -4.45 13.96 -1.68
CA SER A 19 -3.15 14.52 -1.28
C SER A 19 -3.31 15.84 -0.52
N PHE A 20 -4.20 16.72 -0.99
CA PHE A 20 -4.51 17.97 -0.32
C PHE A 20 -5.15 17.70 1.05
N ILE A 21 -6.15 16.83 1.12
CA ILE A 21 -6.78 16.44 2.39
C ILE A 21 -5.74 15.83 3.36
N ASN A 22 -4.82 15.02 2.85
CA ASN A 22 -3.80 14.36 3.67
C ASN A 22 -2.96 15.35 4.49
N LEU A 23 -2.77 16.58 3.98
CA LEU A 23 -2.03 17.65 4.66
C LEU A 23 -2.68 18.09 5.98
N PHE A 24 -3.99 17.93 6.13
CA PHE A 24 -4.75 18.34 7.32
C PHE A 24 -4.85 17.23 8.36
N PHE A 25 -4.69 15.97 7.96
CA PHE A 25 -4.80 14.85 8.88
C PHE A 25 -3.55 14.69 9.75
N PRO A 26 -3.66 14.70 11.09
CA PRO A 26 -2.55 14.31 11.96
C PRO A 26 -2.19 12.84 11.73
N LYS A 27 -0.89 12.53 11.81
CA LYS A 27 -0.40 11.16 11.63
C LYS A 27 -0.21 10.53 12.99
N ASN A 28 -0.99 9.50 13.28
CA ASN A 28 -0.86 8.76 14.53
C ASN A 28 0.36 7.82 14.45
N GLU A 29 1.42 8.18 15.17
CA GLU A 29 2.70 7.45 15.24
C GLU A 29 2.54 5.99 15.74
N ARG A 30 1.45 5.66 16.43
CA ARG A 30 1.12 4.31 16.89
C ARG A 30 0.14 3.57 15.99
N LYS A 31 -0.22 4.12 14.83
CA LYS A 31 -1.19 3.53 13.90
C LYS A 31 -0.50 2.95 12.67
N ILE A 32 -0.65 1.64 12.48
CA ILE A 32 -0.22 0.89 11.31
C ILE A 32 -1.45 0.49 10.51
N VAL A 33 -1.38 0.62 9.19
CA VAL A 33 -2.41 0.16 8.26
C VAL A 33 -1.86 -0.95 7.38
N LEU A 34 -2.61 -2.05 7.28
CA LEU A 34 -2.42 -3.12 6.29
C LEU A 34 -3.57 -3.04 5.27
N TYR A 35 -3.28 -2.62 4.04
CA TYR A 35 -4.29 -2.44 2.99
C TYR A 35 -4.29 -3.60 2.00
N GLY A 36 -5.31 -4.48 2.10
CA GLY A 36 -5.46 -5.68 1.26
C GLY A 36 -6.48 -5.53 0.11
N ARG A 37 -7.20 -4.41 0.05
CA ARG A 37 -8.31 -4.13 -0.90
C ARG A 37 -9.46 -5.14 -0.80
N LYS A 38 -9.29 -6.36 -1.32
CA LYS A 38 -10.29 -7.43 -1.23
C LYS A 38 -10.04 -8.33 -0.03
N MET A 39 -8.82 -8.84 0.08
CA MET A 39 -8.44 -9.91 1.01
C MET A 39 -6.98 -9.74 1.46
N PHE A 40 -6.55 -10.54 2.44
CA PHE A 40 -5.13 -10.65 2.72
C PHE A 40 -4.43 -11.45 1.63
N ASN A 41 -3.25 -10.97 1.27
CA ASN A 41 -2.40 -11.56 0.26
C ASN A 41 -1.05 -11.85 0.92
N ASP A 42 -0.31 -12.85 0.43
CA ASP A 42 0.85 -13.48 1.09
C ASP A 42 1.68 -12.54 1.98
N ASN A 43 2.39 -11.58 1.38
CA ASN A 43 3.25 -10.65 2.12
C ASN A 43 2.51 -9.84 3.20
N LEU A 44 1.25 -9.47 2.95
CA LEU A 44 0.47 -8.66 3.89
C LEU A 44 -0.04 -9.50 5.08
N GLU A 45 -0.44 -10.75 4.83
CA GLU A 45 -0.82 -11.70 5.89
C GLU A 45 0.40 -12.07 6.74
N ALA A 46 1.54 -12.34 6.09
CA ALA A 46 2.80 -12.62 6.76
C ALA A 46 3.24 -11.46 7.65
N MET A 47 3.08 -10.22 7.20
CA MET A 47 3.33 -9.03 8.03
C MET A 47 2.42 -8.96 9.26
N LEU A 48 1.13 -9.28 9.11
CA LEU A 48 0.21 -9.32 10.26
C LEU A 48 0.67 -10.37 11.29
N VAL A 49 0.96 -11.58 10.83
CA VAL A 49 1.44 -12.68 11.69
C VAL A 49 2.75 -12.30 12.37
N HIS A 50 3.68 -11.69 11.64
CA HIS A 50 4.93 -11.20 12.22
C HIS A 50 4.69 -10.16 13.32
N PHE A 51 3.76 -9.22 13.10
CA PHE A 51 3.42 -8.23 14.11
C PHE A 51 2.81 -8.82 15.38
N ILE A 52 1.97 -9.85 15.25
CA ILE A 52 1.40 -10.59 16.38
C ILE A 52 2.50 -11.32 17.14
N ASN A 53 3.27 -12.16 16.44
CA ASN A 53 4.25 -13.05 17.07
C ASN A 53 5.39 -12.28 17.77
N ASN A 54 5.71 -11.08 17.29
CA ASN A 54 6.75 -10.24 17.87
C ASN A 54 6.19 -9.13 18.79
N ASN A 55 4.93 -9.25 19.24
CA ASN A 55 4.31 -8.34 20.22
C ASN A 55 4.26 -6.86 19.80
N TYR A 56 4.25 -6.56 18.50
CA TYR A 56 4.13 -5.18 18.02
C TYR A 56 2.77 -4.56 18.39
N THR A 57 1.74 -5.39 18.62
CA THR A 57 0.41 -4.97 19.08
C THR A 57 0.39 -4.32 20.47
N LYS A 58 1.45 -4.46 21.27
CA LYS A 58 1.61 -3.73 22.55
C LYS A 58 1.90 -2.25 22.34
N LYS A 59 2.61 -1.91 21.26
CA LYS A 59 3.02 -0.53 20.94
C LYS A 59 2.11 0.11 19.90
N TYR A 60 1.63 -0.67 18.94
CA TYR A 60 0.91 -0.20 17.76
C TYR A 60 -0.51 -0.75 17.71
N LYS A 61 -1.42 0.07 17.19
CA LYS A 61 -2.75 -0.33 16.73
C LYS A 61 -2.68 -0.64 15.24
N ILE A 62 -3.04 -1.86 14.87
CA ILE A 62 -2.94 -2.37 13.50
C ILE A 62 -4.34 -2.40 12.90
N TYR A 63 -4.53 -1.69 11.81
CA TYR A 63 -5.80 -1.59 11.09
C TYR A 63 -5.71 -2.31 9.74
N CYS A 64 -6.46 -3.40 9.61
CA CYS A 64 -6.53 -4.25 8.45
C CYS A 64 -7.71 -3.80 7.57
N LEU A 65 -7.41 -3.13 6.46
CA LEU A 65 -8.41 -2.56 5.55
C LEU A 65 -8.74 -3.56 4.44
N LEU A 66 -9.90 -4.21 4.56
CA LEU A 66 -10.33 -5.33 3.72
C LEU A 66 -11.80 -5.14 3.29
N ALA A 67 -12.16 -5.59 2.10
CA ALA A 67 -13.56 -5.61 1.67
C ALA A 67 -14.38 -6.62 2.50
N GLU A 68 -13.79 -7.78 2.79
CA GLU A 68 -14.44 -8.89 3.49
C GLU A 68 -13.68 -9.25 4.78
N PRO A 69 -13.74 -8.40 5.83
CA PRO A 69 -12.94 -8.57 7.04
C PRO A 69 -13.34 -9.77 7.90
N LYS A 70 -14.61 -10.17 7.87
CA LYS A 70 -15.20 -11.18 8.77
C LYS A 70 -14.47 -12.52 8.74
N VAL A 71 -13.93 -12.90 7.58
CA VAL A 71 -13.17 -14.16 7.39
C VAL A 71 -11.89 -14.18 8.23
N TYR A 72 -11.33 -13.01 8.53
CA TYR A 72 -10.04 -12.86 9.20
C TYR A 72 -10.15 -12.48 10.68
N GLU A 73 -11.26 -11.86 11.08
CA GLU A 73 -11.52 -11.46 12.46
C GLU A 73 -11.45 -12.64 13.44
N SER A 74 -12.04 -13.78 13.06
CA SER A 74 -12.00 -15.00 13.88
C SER A 74 -10.61 -15.62 13.96
N LYS A 75 -9.85 -15.58 12.84
CA LYS A 75 -8.52 -16.18 12.72
C LYS A 75 -7.44 -15.40 13.48
N TYR A 76 -7.54 -14.07 13.52
CA TYR A 76 -6.48 -13.18 14.02
C TYR A 76 -6.91 -12.36 15.22
N LYS A 77 -7.79 -12.91 16.06
CA LYS A 77 -8.27 -12.24 17.27
C LYS A 77 -7.10 -11.92 18.20
N ASN A 78 -6.77 -10.64 18.32
CA ASN A 78 -5.72 -10.13 19.20
C ASN A 78 -6.08 -8.71 19.68
N GLU A 79 -5.50 -8.29 20.80
CA GLU A 79 -5.61 -6.90 21.24
C GLU A 79 -4.99 -5.95 20.19
N ASN A 80 -5.61 -4.79 20.00
CA ASN A 80 -5.12 -3.74 19.09
C ASN A 80 -5.04 -4.12 17.60
N ILE A 81 -5.70 -5.20 17.17
CA ILE A 81 -5.93 -5.52 15.75
C ILE A 81 -7.38 -5.21 15.40
N TYR A 82 -7.57 -4.39 14.38
CA TYR A 82 -8.87 -3.91 13.96
C TYR A 82 -9.08 -4.21 12.48
N PHE A 83 -10.18 -4.87 12.18
CA PHE A 83 -10.60 -5.12 10.81
C PHE A 83 -11.61 -4.06 10.38
N VAL A 84 -11.37 -3.42 9.24
CA VAL A 84 -12.17 -2.28 8.78
C VAL A 84 -12.52 -2.49 7.32
N SER A 85 -13.81 -2.36 7.01
CA SER A 85 -14.33 -2.33 5.64
C SER A 85 -14.92 -0.96 5.29
N GLY A 86 -15.21 -0.77 4.00
CA GLY A 86 -15.78 0.46 3.48
C GLY A 86 -14.72 1.46 3.01
N ILE A 87 -15.04 2.15 1.92
CA ILE A 87 -14.11 3.04 1.22
C ILE A 87 -13.77 4.29 2.05
N LEU A 88 -14.78 4.92 2.67
CA LEU A 88 -14.59 6.14 3.47
C LEU A 88 -13.77 5.86 4.73
N SER A 89 -14.10 4.78 5.45
CA SER A 89 -13.32 4.31 6.59
C SER A 89 -11.89 4.00 6.17
N SER A 90 -11.70 3.29 5.06
CA SER A 90 -10.35 2.99 4.55
C SER A 90 -9.54 4.26 4.27
N ILE A 91 -10.13 5.26 3.61
CA ILE A 91 -9.49 6.55 3.35
C ILE A 91 -9.12 7.25 4.67
N PHE A 92 -10.04 7.32 5.63
CA PHE A 92 -9.76 7.91 6.94
C PHE A 92 -8.58 7.23 7.64
N HIS A 93 -8.56 5.90 7.67
CA HIS A 93 -7.49 5.14 8.31
C HIS A 93 -6.15 5.30 7.58
N LEU A 94 -6.15 5.32 6.24
CA LEU A 94 -4.96 5.61 5.45
C LEU A 94 -4.42 7.01 5.77
N LEU A 95 -5.23 8.06 5.65
CA LEU A 95 -4.79 9.45 5.84
C LEU A 95 -4.32 9.75 7.27
N SER A 96 -4.87 9.09 8.29
CA SER A 96 -4.51 9.32 9.71
C SER A 96 -3.38 8.42 10.24
N SER A 97 -2.90 7.44 9.47
CA SER A 97 -1.88 6.47 9.91
C SER A 97 -0.45 6.98 9.68
N LYS A 98 0.51 6.51 10.47
CA LYS A 98 1.94 6.81 10.22
C LYS A 98 2.56 5.84 9.22
N TYR A 99 2.22 4.56 9.34
CA TYR A 99 2.79 3.49 8.53
C TYR A 99 1.68 2.78 7.76
N ILE A 100 1.87 2.61 6.46
CA ILE A 100 0.94 1.93 5.56
C ILE A 100 1.72 0.85 4.82
N PHE A 101 1.21 -0.37 4.85
CA PHE A 101 1.72 -1.48 4.08
C PHE A 101 0.63 -1.98 3.15
N HIS A 102 0.99 -2.20 1.90
CA HIS A 102 0.09 -2.74 0.89
C HIS A 102 0.88 -3.56 -0.10
N THR A 103 0.17 -4.34 -0.91
CA THR A 103 0.80 -5.24 -1.88
C THR A 103 0.36 -4.94 -3.33
N HIS A 104 -0.63 -4.06 -3.50
CA HIS A 104 -1.22 -3.67 -4.77
C HIS A 104 -1.23 -2.16 -4.92
N SER A 105 -1.31 -1.65 -6.15
CA SER A 105 -1.54 -0.21 -6.36
C SER A 105 -2.77 0.30 -5.58
N LEU A 106 -2.57 1.36 -4.79
CA LEU A 106 -3.63 2.06 -4.06
C LEU A 106 -4.70 2.65 -5.01
N SER A 107 -4.36 2.90 -6.27
CA SER A 107 -5.26 3.28 -7.36
C SER A 107 -6.25 4.40 -7.00
N VAL A 108 -7.46 4.08 -6.54
CA VAL A 108 -8.56 5.02 -6.23
C VAL A 108 -8.37 5.71 -4.87
N VAL A 109 -7.63 5.07 -3.96
CA VAL A 109 -7.31 5.63 -2.62
C VAL A 109 -5.86 6.11 -2.55
N ALA A 110 -5.25 6.36 -3.70
CA ALA A 110 -3.87 6.81 -3.80
C ALA A 110 -3.75 8.30 -3.46
N PHE A 111 -2.72 8.67 -2.71
CA PHE A 111 -2.43 10.05 -2.31
C PHE A 111 -0.94 10.21 -2.01
N LYS A 112 -0.45 11.45 -2.05
CA LYS A 112 0.92 11.77 -1.68
C LYS A 112 1.10 11.74 -0.16
N ALA A 113 2.04 10.94 0.31
CA ALA A 113 2.45 10.93 1.71
C ALA A 113 2.96 12.32 2.16
N CYS A 114 2.65 12.71 3.39
CA CYS A 114 3.11 13.96 4.01
C CYS A 114 3.42 13.76 5.49
N ARG A 115 4.01 14.76 6.16
CA ARG A 115 4.29 14.71 7.61
C ARG A 115 5.07 13.44 8.04
N ASN A 116 6.05 13.04 7.22
CA ASN A 116 6.86 11.83 7.39
C ASN A 116 6.06 10.52 7.46
N GLN A 117 4.83 10.48 6.96
CA GLN A 117 4.08 9.25 6.73
C GLN A 117 4.85 8.33 5.77
N LYS A 118 4.85 7.02 6.05
CA LYS A 118 5.60 6.02 5.30
C LYS A 118 4.67 4.98 4.68
N ILE A 119 4.70 4.89 3.35
CA ILE A 119 3.91 3.98 2.55
C ILE A 119 4.84 2.95 1.90
N PHE A 120 4.66 1.68 2.27
CA PHE A 120 5.42 0.54 1.78
C PHE A 120 4.55 -0.29 0.85
N ASN A 121 5.00 -0.42 -0.39
CA ASN A 121 4.48 -1.37 -1.36
C ASN A 121 5.33 -2.64 -1.31
N LEU A 122 4.78 -3.68 -0.72
CA LEU A 122 5.43 -4.99 -0.58
C LEU A 122 5.42 -5.78 -1.88
N TRP A 123 4.54 -5.40 -2.81
CA TRP A 123 4.25 -6.11 -4.04
C TRP A 123 3.90 -7.60 -3.84
N HIS A 124 3.60 -8.31 -4.93
CA HIS A 124 3.15 -9.71 -4.89
C HIS A 124 4.16 -10.74 -5.38
N GLY A 125 5.32 -10.32 -5.87
CA GLY A 125 6.31 -11.27 -6.35
C GLY A 125 7.41 -10.59 -7.13
N SER A 126 8.31 -11.36 -7.71
CA SER A 126 9.32 -10.83 -8.62
C SER A 126 8.78 -10.88 -10.06
N PRO A 127 8.94 -9.81 -10.86
CA PRO A 127 8.45 -9.83 -12.23
C PRO A 127 9.25 -10.80 -13.10
N LEU A 128 8.62 -11.91 -13.53
CA LEU A 128 9.18 -12.84 -14.53
C LEU A 128 8.67 -12.54 -15.96
N LYS A 129 7.48 -11.95 -16.07
CA LYS A 129 6.88 -11.48 -17.34
C LYS A 129 6.93 -9.95 -17.35
N ARG A 130 7.00 -9.34 -18.55
CA ARG A 130 6.89 -7.88 -18.71
C ARG A 130 5.54 -7.42 -18.13
N MET A 131 5.56 -6.45 -17.21
CA MET A 131 4.36 -5.96 -16.53
C MET A 131 4.33 -4.43 -16.46
N GLY A 132 3.13 -3.88 -16.23
CA GLY A 132 2.94 -2.45 -16.01
C GLY A 132 3.37 -1.57 -17.19
N ASN A 133 4.21 -0.58 -16.90
CA ASN A 133 4.64 0.47 -17.82
C ASN A 133 5.90 0.10 -18.63
N TYR A 134 6.21 -1.18 -18.79
CA TYR A 134 7.31 -1.62 -19.65
C TYR A 134 7.20 -1.09 -21.12
N LYS A 135 6.05 -0.51 -21.51
CA LYS A 135 5.93 0.36 -22.69
C LYS A 135 6.21 1.83 -22.33
N LYS A 136 7.27 2.39 -22.93
CA LYS A 136 7.95 3.66 -22.62
C LYS A 136 7.10 4.96 -22.60
N ASP A 137 5.85 4.95 -23.05
CA ASP A 137 5.08 6.18 -23.30
C ASP A 137 4.05 6.57 -22.22
N SER A 138 4.24 6.17 -20.96
CA SER A 138 3.25 6.46 -19.91
C SER A 138 3.84 7.18 -18.71
N LYS A 139 3.18 8.30 -18.32
CA LYS A 139 3.41 9.00 -17.05
C LYS A 139 3.42 8.01 -15.88
N LYS A 140 4.24 8.30 -14.85
CA LYS A 140 4.33 7.47 -13.64
C LYS A 140 2.94 7.08 -13.12
N PRO A 141 2.66 5.79 -12.87
CA PRO A 141 1.40 5.37 -12.31
C PRO A 141 1.13 6.09 -10.98
N VAL A 142 -0.14 6.40 -10.72
CA VAL A 142 -0.58 7.07 -9.47
C VAL A 142 -0.09 6.32 -8.23
N GLY A 143 -0.04 4.97 -8.28
CA GLY A 143 0.48 4.14 -7.19
C GLY A 143 1.94 4.45 -6.85
N ALA A 144 2.83 4.46 -7.84
CA ALA A 144 4.26 4.75 -7.64
C ALA A 144 4.52 6.15 -7.09
N ARG A 145 3.62 7.11 -7.35
CA ARG A 145 3.68 8.46 -6.76
C ARG A 145 3.21 8.53 -5.30
N SER A 146 2.53 7.49 -4.81
CA SER A 146 2.05 7.40 -3.43
C SER A 146 3.06 6.68 -2.54
N ASP A 147 3.73 5.67 -3.10
CA ASP A 147 4.66 4.81 -2.35
C ASP A 147 5.93 5.58 -1.95
N ASN A 148 6.35 5.42 -0.69
CA ASN A 148 7.69 5.85 -0.27
C ASN A 148 8.72 4.76 -0.53
N TYR A 149 8.31 3.50 -0.39
CA TYR A 149 9.18 2.34 -0.52
C TYR A 149 8.49 1.23 -1.34
N LEU A 150 9.24 0.57 -2.21
CA LEU A 150 8.87 -0.62 -2.96
C LEU A 150 9.82 -1.76 -2.59
N LEU A 151 9.26 -2.86 -2.10
CA LEU A 151 10.01 -4.06 -1.74
C LEU A 151 10.47 -4.82 -2.99
N VAL A 152 11.79 -4.93 -3.15
CA VAL A 152 12.43 -5.70 -4.21
C VAL A 152 13.30 -6.78 -3.57
N THR A 153 13.23 -8.00 -4.12
CA THR A 153 13.85 -9.21 -3.54
C THR A 153 15.34 -9.35 -3.84
N SER A 154 15.81 -8.75 -4.93
CA SER A 154 17.20 -8.87 -5.38
C SER A 154 17.59 -7.66 -6.20
N LYS A 155 18.89 -7.31 -6.18
CA LYS A 155 19.49 -6.29 -7.05
C LYS A 155 19.17 -6.55 -8.53
N PHE A 156 19.07 -7.83 -8.91
CA PHE A 156 18.67 -8.23 -10.26
C PHE A 156 17.32 -7.64 -10.70
N PHE A 157 16.34 -7.56 -9.80
CA PHE A 157 14.98 -7.10 -10.12
C PHE A 157 14.79 -5.59 -10.01
N ILE A 158 15.78 -4.83 -9.54
CA ILE A 158 15.70 -3.37 -9.39
C ILE A 158 15.37 -2.67 -10.72
N PRO A 159 16.18 -2.82 -11.79
CA PRO A 159 15.89 -2.13 -13.06
C PRO A 159 14.55 -2.56 -13.65
N ILE A 160 14.21 -3.84 -13.55
CA ILE A 160 12.96 -4.40 -14.07
C ILE A 160 11.75 -3.81 -13.32
N SER A 161 11.86 -3.67 -12.00
CA SER A 161 10.80 -3.14 -11.14
C SER A 161 10.61 -1.64 -11.33
N MET A 162 11.70 -0.88 -11.46
CA MET A 162 11.65 0.56 -11.78
C MET A 162 10.97 0.81 -13.12
N GLU A 163 11.34 0.06 -14.17
CA GLU A 163 10.73 0.17 -15.49
C GLU A 163 9.25 -0.27 -15.49
N SER A 164 8.93 -1.36 -14.79
CA SER A 164 7.56 -1.90 -14.77
C SER A 164 6.59 -1.03 -13.98
N TYR A 165 7.03 -0.43 -12.87
CA TYR A 165 6.12 0.22 -11.91
C TYR A 165 6.29 1.75 -11.84
N GLY A 166 7.38 2.29 -12.39
CA GLY A 166 7.65 3.73 -12.42
C GLY A 166 8.19 4.32 -11.10
N HIS A 167 8.64 3.46 -10.18
CA HIS A 167 9.36 3.85 -8.96
C HIS A 167 10.78 4.30 -9.29
N THR A 168 11.34 5.20 -8.49
CA THR A 168 12.75 5.61 -8.57
C THR A 168 13.64 4.74 -7.71
N GLU A 169 14.95 4.87 -7.87
CA GLU A 169 15.95 4.13 -7.09
C GLU A 169 15.83 4.43 -5.59
N GLU A 170 15.53 5.67 -5.20
CA GLU A 170 15.37 6.07 -3.79
C GLU A 170 14.13 5.45 -3.14
N GLN A 171 13.17 5.01 -3.95
CA GLN A 171 11.99 4.30 -3.47
C GLN A 171 12.26 2.80 -3.32
N ILE A 172 13.41 2.26 -3.72
CA ILE A 172 13.68 0.84 -3.64
C ILE A 172 14.09 0.45 -2.23
N PHE A 173 13.41 -0.56 -1.68
CA PHE A 173 13.76 -1.22 -0.45
C PHE A 173 14.14 -2.67 -0.74
N LEU A 174 15.42 -3.00 -0.59
CA LEU A 174 15.93 -4.35 -0.85
C LEU A 174 15.69 -5.24 0.37
N GLY A 175 14.97 -6.34 0.21
CA GLY A 175 14.67 -7.27 1.30
C GLY A 175 13.98 -8.55 0.82
N GLY A 176 14.02 -9.60 1.64
CA GLY A 176 13.33 -10.85 1.38
C GLY A 176 11.80 -10.68 1.37
N LYS A 177 11.11 -11.55 0.63
CA LYS A 177 9.64 -11.68 0.65
C LYS A 177 9.25 -12.93 1.43
N SER A 178 8.04 -12.94 1.98
CA SER A 178 7.49 -14.14 2.59
C SER A 178 6.83 -14.96 1.49
N GLU A 179 7.39 -16.14 1.22
CA GLU A 179 6.76 -17.15 0.37
C GLU A 179 6.17 -18.23 1.30
N LYS A 180 4.95 -18.68 1.02
CA LYS A 180 4.32 -19.82 1.72
C LYS A 180 4.67 -21.10 1.01
#